data_AF-A0A7R8VUM0-F1
#
_entry.id   AF-A0A7R8VUM0-F1
#
_cell.length_a   1.000
_cell.length_b   1.000
_cell.length_c   1.000
_cell.angle_alpha   90.00
_cell.angle_beta   90.00
_cell.angle_gamma   90.00
#
_symmetry.space_group_name_H-M   'P 1'
#
loop_
_entity.id
_entity.type
_entity.pdbx_description
1 polymer ?
#
loop_
_entity_poly.entity_id
_entity_poly.type
_entity_poly.pdbx_seq_one_letter_code
_entity_poly.pdbx_strand_id
1 'polypeptide(L)'
;MVLLPERDRSGNLVLLFRMANYEPSRFIQERAGKALLMLNDVALLEHGTVPGLTLVLDSKGVGFNFLPRVSIPNLKKMIMFLQIVIHSSGLEDFYKIVPNEILPKEYGGEAGPIEEAHKRSYEKMKQHRNWFIEEEKLRVDESKRLGKAKSASDVFGLEGSFKKLDID
;
A
#
# COMPACT_ATOMS: atom_id res chain seq x y z
N MET A 1 -3.73 2.03 8.37
CA MET A 1 -2.46 2.32 7.69
C MET A 1 -1.68 3.22 8.59
N VAL A 2 -0.45 2.84 8.88
CA VAL A 2 0.44 3.58 9.76
C VAL A 2 1.81 3.70 9.12
N LEU A 3 2.45 4.84 9.31
CA LEU A 3 3.88 5.02 9.04
C LEU A 3 4.65 4.61 10.29
N LEU A 4 5.59 3.67 10.14
CA LEU A 4 6.47 3.27 11.23
C LEU A 4 7.52 4.36 11.49
N PRO A 5 8.01 4.49 12.74
CA PRO A 5 8.86 5.61 13.15
C PRO A 5 10.23 5.61 12.47
N GLU A 6 10.73 4.43 12.10
CA GLU A 6 12.10 4.24 11.62
C GLU A 6 12.11 3.47 10.28
N ARG A 7 13.29 3.39 9.67
CA ARG A 7 13.51 2.67 8.41
C ARG A 7 13.64 1.16 8.61
N ASP A 8 13.39 0.40 7.54
CA ASP A 8 13.79 -1.01 7.52
C ASP A 8 15.31 -1.18 7.40
N ARG A 9 15.80 -2.43 7.41
CA ARG A 9 17.25 -2.72 7.33
C ARG A 9 17.91 -2.23 6.04
N SER A 10 17.14 -1.97 4.99
CA SER A 10 17.60 -1.45 3.69
C SER A 10 17.48 0.07 3.59
N GLY A 11 17.02 0.74 4.65
CA GLY A 11 16.83 2.19 4.67
C GLY A 11 15.51 2.69 4.07
N ASN A 12 14.55 1.79 3.79
CA ASN A 12 13.27 2.13 3.20
C ASN A 12 12.28 2.70 4.23
N LEU A 13 11.35 3.54 3.76
CA LEU A 13 10.14 3.86 4.51
C LEU A 13 9.31 2.59 4.72
N VAL A 14 8.69 2.44 5.89
CA VAL A 14 7.83 1.27 6.18
C VAL A 14 6.41 1.72 6.48
N LEU A 15 5.46 1.30 5.62
CA LEU A 15 4.03 1.49 5.85
C LEU A 15 3.39 0.16 6.23
N LEU A 16 2.70 0.15 7.36
CA LEU A 16 1.97 -1.02 7.84
C LEU A 16 0.46 -0.84 7.63
N PHE A 17 -0.15 -1.78 6.92
CA PHE A 17 -1.58 -1.90 6.72
C PHE A 17 -2.14 -3.02 7.60
N ARG A 18 -3.08 -2.65 8.48
CA ARG A 18 -3.94 -3.57 9.22
C ARG A 18 -5.38 -3.14 9.01
N MET A 19 -6.28 -4.11 8.86
CA MET A 19 -7.72 -3.81 8.78
C MET A 19 -8.25 -3.36 10.14
N ALA A 20 -8.95 -2.23 10.14
CA ALA A 20 -9.66 -1.75 11.33
C ALA A 20 -11.01 -2.46 11.54
N ASN A 21 -11.58 -3.02 10.48
CA ASN A 21 -12.85 -3.72 10.50
C ASN A 21 -12.82 -4.88 9.50
N TYR A 22 -13.28 -6.05 9.94
CA TYR A 22 -13.26 -7.30 9.17
C TYR A 22 -14.63 -7.68 8.57
N GLU A 23 -15.57 -6.74 8.54
CA GLU A 23 -16.85 -6.86 7.85
C GLU A 23 -16.66 -6.56 6.35
N PRO A 24 -16.81 -7.54 5.44
CA PRO A 24 -16.52 -7.35 4.01
C PRO A 24 -17.37 -6.27 3.36
N SER A 25 -18.61 -6.07 3.82
CA SER A 25 -19.49 -5.02 3.28
C SER A 25 -18.99 -3.60 3.56
N ARG A 26 -18.11 -3.41 4.55
CA ARG A 26 -17.50 -2.12 4.90
C ARG A 26 -16.15 -1.90 4.22
N PHE A 27 -15.56 -2.93 3.61
CA PHE A 27 -14.29 -2.80 2.92
C PHE A 27 -14.48 -2.23 1.51
N ILE A 28 -13.82 -1.10 1.24
CA ILE A 28 -13.80 -0.43 -0.06
C ILE A 28 -12.34 -0.30 -0.50
N GLN A 29 -11.92 -1.16 -1.44
CA GLN A 29 -10.52 -1.24 -1.89
C GLN A 29 -9.97 0.11 -2.38
N GLU A 30 -10.77 0.87 -3.14
CA GLU A 30 -10.35 2.17 -3.68
C GLU A 30 -10.02 3.19 -2.57
N ARG A 31 -10.81 3.21 -1.48
CA ARG A 31 -10.56 4.10 -0.34
C ARG A 31 -9.30 3.70 0.42
N ALA A 32 -9.07 2.40 0.59
CA ALA A 32 -7.85 1.89 1.19
C ALA A 32 -6.61 2.23 0.34
N GLY A 33 -6.69 2.06 -0.98
CA GLY A 33 -5.64 2.43 -1.92
C GLY A 33 -5.35 3.94 -1.91
N LYS A 34 -6.38 4.79 -1.90
CA LYS A 34 -6.21 6.25 -1.77
C LYS A 34 -5.54 6.62 -0.45
N ALA A 35 -5.95 6.03 0.68
CA ALA A 35 -5.32 6.28 1.97
C ALA A 35 -3.85 5.84 2.01
N LEU A 36 -3.49 4.73 1.35
CA LEU A 36 -2.11 4.28 1.21
C LEU A 36 -1.27 5.32 0.47
N LEU A 37 -1.75 5.76 -0.70
CA LEU A 37 -1.06 6.73 -1.54
C LEU A 37 -0.92 8.07 -0.83
N MET A 38 -1.99 8.57 -0.20
CA MET A 38 -1.95 9.82 0.58
C MET A 38 -0.93 9.77 1.72
N LEU A 39 -0.86 8.65 2.46
CA LEU A 39 0.12 8.51 3.54
C LEU A 39 1.54 8.42 3.00
N ASN A 40 1.74 7.74 1.86
CA ASN A 40 3.01 7.70 1.16
C ASN A 40 3.45 9.10 0.69
N ASP A 41 2.54 9.89 0.13
CA ASP A 41 2.82 11.24 -0.35
C ASP A 41 3.26 12.16 0.79
N VAL A 42 2.57 12.10 1.94
CA VAL A 42 2.98 12.83 3.14
C VAL A 42 4.34 12.35 3.64
N ALA A 43 4.59 11.03 3.63
CA ALA A 43 5.88 10.50 4.03
C ALA A 43 7.02 10.99 3.12
N LEU A 44 6.79 11.04 1.80
CA LEU A 44 7.76 11.57 0.82
C LEU A 44 7.94 13.09 0.95
N LEU A 45 6.87 13.82 1.28
CA LEU A 45 6.95 15.26 1.52
C LEU A 45 7.81 15.58 2.75
N GLU A 46 7.66 14.82 3.84
CA GLU A 46 8.37 15.06 5.09
C GLU A 46 9.81 14.50 5.09
N HIS A 47 10.03 13.36 4.45
CA HIS A 47 11.32 12.66 4.48
C HIS A 47 12.12 12.78 3.18
N GLY A 48 11.57 13.41 2.15
CA GLY A 48 12.15 13.48 0.82
C GLY A 48 12.16 12.13 0.10
N THR A 49 12.99 12.04 -0.94
CA THR A 49 13.24 10.80 -1.67
C THR A 49 13.99 9.81 -0.79
N VAL A 50 13.48 8.59 -0.71
CA VAL A 50 14.08 7.47 0.04
C VAL A 50 14.54 6.36 -0.90
N PRO A 51 15.43 5.45 -0.47
CA PRO A 51 15.85 4.32 -1.31
C PRO A 51 14.70 3.47 -1.83
N GLY A 52 13.61 3.37 -1.04
CA GLY A 52 12.42 2.61 -1.41
C GLY A 52 11.34 2.65 -0.33
N LEU A 53 10.28 1.87 -0.59
CA LEU A 53 9.10 1.73 0.26
C LEU A 53 8.83 0.25 0.53
N THR A 54 8.73 -0.11 1.80
CA THR A 54 8.33 -1.43 2.27
C THR A 54 6.88 -1.37 2.76
N LEU A 55 6.00 -2.14 2.10
CA LEU A 55 4.60 -2.27 2.48
C LEU A 55 4.39 -3.55 3.30
N VAL A 56 4.07 -3.41 4.58
CA VAL A 56 3.73 -4.53 5.46
C VAL A 56 2.21 -4.68 5.47
N LEU A 57 1.70 -5.82 5.02
CA LEU A 57 0.27 -6.12 4.99
C LEU A 57 -0.04 -7.20 6.04
N ASP A 58 -0.74 -6.82 7.12
CA ASP A 58 -1.27 -7.77 8.09
C ASP A 58 -2.51 -8.46 7.51
N SER A 59 -2.34 -9.72 7.13
CA SER A 59 -3.39 -10.57 6.57
C SER A 59 -4.20 -11.32 7.63
N LYS A 60 -3.88 -11.19 8.92
CA LYS A 60 -4.64 -11.85 10.00
C LYS A 60 -6.08 -11.39 9.96
N GLY A 61 -7.02 -12.35 9.86
CA GLY A 61 -8.46 -12.10 9.76
C GLY A 61 -8.96 -11.76 8.36
N VAL A 62 -8.08 -11.64 7.36
CA VAL A 62 -8.48 -11.48 5.95
C VAL A 62 -8.69 -12.86 5.34
N GLY A 63 -9.95 -13.19 5.03
CA GLY A 63 -10.34 -14.46 4.41
C GLY A 63 -10.88 -14.31 2.98
N PHE A 64 -11.34 -15.43 2.42
CA PHE A 64 -11.92 -15.47 1.06
C PHE A 64 -13.22 -14.65 0.92
N ASN A 65 -13.88 -14.32 2.03
CA ASN A 65 -15.05 -13.44 2.07
C ASN A 65 -14.77 -12.01 1.57
N PHE A 66 -13.50 -11.60 1.47
CA PHE A 66 -13.10 -10.33 0.87
C PHE A 66 -12.88 -10.40 -0.65
N LEU A 67 -12.77 -11.59 -1.26
CA LEU A 67 -12.51 -11.72 -2.70
C LEU A 67 -13.50 -10.94 -3.57
N PRO A 68 -14.83 -10.94 -3.31
CA PRO A 68 -15.78 -10.16 -4.11
C PRO A 68 -15.59 -8.64 -3.98
N ARG A 69 -14.81 -8.18 -3.00
CA ARG A 69 -14.54 -6.77 -2.71
C ARG A 69 -13.20 -6.29 -3.28
N VAL A 70 -12.43 -7.19 -3.89
CA VAL A 70 -11.12 -6.88 -4.48
C VAL A 70 -11.24 -6.87 -6.00
N SER A 71 -10.83 -5.77 -6.62
CA SER A 71 -10.75 -5.66 -8.08
C SER A 71 -9.58 -6.50 -8.60
N ILE A 72 -9.89 -7.50 -9.44
CA ILE A 72 -8.89 -8.37 -10.10
C ILE A 72 -7.87 -7.54 -10.90
N PRO A 73 -8.26 -6.55 -11.73
CA PRO A 73 -7.30 -5.67 -12.39
C PRO A 73 -6.32 -4.95 -11.44
N ASN A 74 -6.80 -4.48 -10.29
CA ASN A 74 -5.94 -3.81 -9.30
C ASN A 74 -5.01 -4.80 -8.60
N LEU A 75 -5.49 -6.01 -8.29
CA LEU A 75 -4.66 -7.08 -7.74
C LEU A 75 -3.55 -7.48 -8.73
N LYS A 76 -3.86 -7.61 -10.03
CA LYS A 76 -2.88 -7.88 -11.09
C LYS A 76 -1.80 -6.79 -11.12
N LYS A 77 -2.19 -5.51 -11.04
CA LYS A 77 -1.25 -4.39 -10.94
C LYS A 77 -0.35 -4.52 -9.70
N MET A 78 -0.92 -4.79 -8.53
CA MET A 78 -0.12 -4.97 -7.31
C MET A 78 0.93 -6.07 -7.46
N ILE A 79 0.55 -7.24 -8.00
CA ILE A 79 1.48 -8.37 -8.19
C ILE A 79 2.60 -8.03 -9.18
N MET A 80 2.31 -7.22 -10.19
CA MET A 80 3.30 -6.84 -11.20
C MET A 80 4.27 -5.74 -10.73
N PHE A 81 3.78 -4.77 -9.95
CA PHE A 81 4.59 -3.62 -9.52
C PHE A 81 5.30 -3.80 -8.18
N LEU A 82 4.84 -4.73 -7.34
CA LEU A 82 5.40 -4.94 -6.01
C LEU A 82 6.22 -6.23 -5.97
N GLN A 83 7.35 -6.17 -5.28
CA GLN A 83 8.07 -7.37 -4.86
C GLN A 83 7.35 -7.96 -3.65
N ILE A 84 6.68 -9.10 -3.85
CA ILE A 84 5.85 -9.73 -2.81
C ILE A 84 6.63 -10.84 -2.12
N VAL A 85 6.73 -10.75 -0.79
CA VAL A 85 7.20 -11.82 0.09
C VAL A 85 6.06 -12.19 1.02
N ILE A 86 5.77 -13.48 1.15
CA ILE A 86 4.70 -14.00 2.01
C ILE A 86 5.35 -14.71 3.19
N HIS A 87 5.02 -14.29 4.41
CA HIS A 87 5.47 -14.90 5.65
C HIS A 87 4.31 -15.66 6.30
N SER A 88 4.33 -17.00 6.21
CA SER A 88 3.24 -17.87 6.72
C SER A 88 3.63 -18.71 7.94
N SER A 89 4.92 -18.83 8.24
CA SER A 89 5.47 -19.79 9.22
C SER A 89 6.16 -19.11 10.42
N GLY A 90 5.72 -17.92 10.80
CA GLY A 90 6.33 -17.11 11.87
C GLY A 90 6.85 -15.77 11.37
N LEU A 91 7.41 -14.97 12.28
CA LEU A 91 7.92 -13.62 12.00
C LEU A 91 9.44 -13.55 11.91
N GLU A 92 10.15 -14.65 12.12
CA GLU A 92 11.61 -14.69 12.17
C GLU A 92 12.25 -14.22 10.86
N ASP A 93 11.75 -14.71 9.72
CA ASP A 93 12.21 -14.26 8.40
C ASP A 93 11.76 -12.84 8.08
N PHE A 94 10.60 -12.44 8.59
CA PHE A 94 10.10 -11.07 8.45
C PHE A 94 11.01 -10.08 9.18
N TYR A 95 11.50 -10.43 10.38
CA TYR A 95 12.41 -9.59 11.17
C TYR A 95 13.80 -9.41 10.53
N LYS A 96 14.17 -10.26 9.58
CA LYS A 96 15.35 -10.06 8.73
C LYS A 96 15.18 -8.92 7.74
N ILE A 97 13.94 -8.51 7.44
CA ILE A 97 13.62 -7.41 6.53
C ILE A 97 13.28 -6.16 7.35
N VAL A 98 12.30 -6.28 8.25
CA VAL A 98 11.79 -5.18 9.08
C VAL A 98 12.22 -5.42 10.53
N PRO A 99 13.08 -4.56 11.13
CA PRO A 99 13.52 -4.74 12.51
C PRO A 99 12.32 -4.79 13.48
N ASN A 100 12.34 -5.67 14.46
CA ASN A 100 11.22 -5.81 15.39
C ASN A 100 11.06 -4.58 16.29
N GLU A 101 12.14 -3.87 16.61
CA GLU A 101 12.14 -2.69 17.48
C GLU A 101 11.22 -1.59 16.93
N ILE A 102 11.09 -1.51 15.60
CA ILE A 102 10.31 -0.47 14.90
C ILE A 102 8.84 -0.86 14.74
N LEU A 103 8.47 -2.10 15.07
CA LEU A 103 7.11 -2.60 14.96
C LEU A 103 6.26 -2.26 16.19
N PRO A 104 4.93 -2.18 16.03
CA PRO A 104 4.03 -2.11 17.17
C PRO A 104 4.10 -3.34 18.08
N LYS A 105 3.70 -3.17 19.35
CA LYS A 105 3.67 -4.24 20.36
C LYS A 105 2.86 -5.46 19.92
N GLU A 106 1.81 -5.26 19.14
CA GLU A 106 0.96 -6.33 18.59
C GLU A 106 1.70 -7.28 17.63
N TYR A 107 2.87 -6.87 17.13
CA TYR A 107 3.76 -7.67 16.29
C TYR A 107 5.08 -7.99 16.98
N GLY A 108 5.14 -7.92 18.32
CA GLY A 108 6.35 -8.26 19.10
C GLY A 108 7.43 -7.18 19.11
N GLY A 109 7.09 -5.94 18.74
CA GLY A 109 8.03 -4.82 18.70
C GLY A 109 7.95 -3.84 19.87
N GLU A 110 8.74 -2.77 19.78
CA GLU A 110 8.94 -1.77 20.83
C GLU A 110 8.34 -0.39 20.51
N ALA A 111 7.79 -0.19 19.30
CA ALA A 111 7.28 1.11 18.83
C ALA A 111 5.92 1.54 19.42
N GLY A 112 5.56 1.00 20.58
CA GLY A 112 4.29 1.25 21.27
C GLY A 112 3.08 0.53 20.65
N PRO A 113 1.86 0.82 21.13
CA PRO A 113 0.63 0.25 20.57
C PRO A 113 0.38 0.74 19.14
N ILE A 114 -0.15 -0.11 18.26
CA ILE A 114 -0.47 0.27 16.88
C ILE A 114 -1.48 1.43 16.80
N GLU A 115 -2.36 1.54 17.79
CA GLU A 115 -3.36 2.61 17.88
C GLU A 115 -2.70 4.01 17.93
N GLU A 116 -1.58 4.15 18.63
CA GLU A 116 -0.84 5.41 18.68
C GLU A 116 -0.22 5.74 17.33
N ALA A 117 0.34 4.74 16.63
CA ALA A 117 0.88 4.92 15.28
C ALA A 117 -0.23 5.31 14.29
N HIS A 118 -1.43 4.75 14.45
CA HIS A 118 -2.63 5.12 13.71
C HIS A 118 -3.02 6.57 13.96
N LYS A 119 -3.10 6.98 15.22
CA LYS A 119 -3.42 8.36 15.59
C LYS A 119 -2.40 9.34 15.01
N ARG A 120 -1.09 9.05 15.13
CA ARG A 120 -0.03 9.89 14.55
C ARG A 120 -0.16 10.01 13.02
N SER A 121 -0.36 8.89 12.33
CA SER A 121 -0.48 8.87 10.86
C SER A 121 -1.74 9.61 10.39
N TYR A 122 -2.85 9.45 11.12
CA TYR A 122 -4.10 10.16 10.84
C TYR A 122 -3.95 11.68 11.04
N GLU A 123 -3.37 12.12 12.15
CA GLU A 123 -3.15 13.55 12.39
C GLU A 123 -2.19 14.16 11.36
N LYS A 124 -1.13 13.43 10.95
CA LYS A 124 -0.26 13.86 9.84
C LYS A 124 -1.05 14.11 8.56
N MET A 125 -1.85 13.14 8.11
CA MET A 125 -2.67 13.31 6.90
C MET A 125 -3.66 14.49 7.04
N LYS A 126 -4.25 14.66 8.23
CA LYS A 126 -5.20 15.75 8.50
C LYS A 126 -4.53 17.13 8.48
N GLN A 127 -3.33 17.26 9.03
CA GLN A 127 -2.54 18.50 8.99
C GLN A 127 -2.17 18.90 7.55
N HIS A 128 -1.96 17.92 6.68
CA HIS A 128 -1.64 18.13 5.26
C HIS A 128 -2.88 18.27 4.35
N ARG A 129 -4.09 18.43 4.92
CA ARG A 129 -5.34 18.55 4.13
C ARG A 129 -5.26 19.61 3.02
N ASN A 130 -4.77 20.81 3.34
CA ASN A 130 -4.69 21.89 2.36
C ASN A 130 -3.64 21.58 1.29
N TRP A 131 -2.55 20.92 1.66
CA TRP A 131 -1.54 20.47 0.71
C TRP A 131 -2.12 19.48 -0.31
N PHE A 132 -2.91 18.49 0.13
CA PHE A 132 -3.59 17.58 -0.80
C PHE A 132 -4.53 18.29 -1.78
N ILE A 133 -5.23 19.34 -1.33
CA ILE A 133 -6.12 20.12 -2.20
C ILE A 133 -5.34 20.86 -3.29
N GLU A 134 -4.14 21.36 -2.98
CA GLU A 134 -3.28 22.01 -3.97
C GLU A 134 -2.58 21.00 -4.89
N GLU A 135 -2.11 19.87 -4.35
CA GLU A 135 -1.50 18.76 -5.12
C GLU A 135 -2.45 18.22 -6.19
N GLU A 136 -3.74 18.06 -5.86
CA GLU A 136 -4.76 17.59 -6.81
C GLU A 136 -4.85 18.49 -8.06
N LYS A 137 -4.58 19.80 -7.94
CA LYS A 137 -4.60 20.75 -9.07
C LYS A 137 -3.41 20.59 -10.02
N LEU A 138 -2.34 19.93 -9.57
CA LEU A 138 -1.11 19.72 -10.33
C LEU A 138 -1.12 18.41 -11.13
N ARG A 139 -2.21 17.63 -11.04
CA ARG A 139 -2.31 16.35 -11.74
C ARG A 139 -2.36 16.54 -13.25
N VAL A 140 -1.81 15.54 -13.94
CA VAL A 140 -1.80 15.50 -15.41
C VAL A 140 -3.23 15.41 -15.92
N ASP A 141 -3.61 16.38 -16.75
CA ASP A 141 -4.84 16.34 -17.52
C ASP A 141 -4.67 15.39 -18.70
N GLU A 142 -5.05 14.12 -18.49
CA GLU A 142 -4.96 13.05 -19.49
C GLU A 142 -5.70 13.37 -20.80
N SER A 143 -6.70 14.27 -20.77
CA SER A 143 -7.43 14.67 -21.99
C SER A 143 -6.57 15.48 -22.97
N LYS A 144 -5.49 16.10 -22.48
CA LYS A 144 -4.55 16.91 -23.26
C LYS A 144 -3.34 16.12 -23.77
N ARG A 145 -3.21 14.84 -23.41
CA ARG A 145 -2.10 14.01 -23.87
C ARG A 145 -2.23 13.75 -25.38
N LEU A 146 -1.16 13.98 -26.12
CA LEU A 146 -1.11 13.65 -27.55
C LEU A 146 -1.06 12.13 -27.73
N GLY A 147 -2.01 11.59 -28.52
CA GLY A 147 -2.16 10.15 -28.75
C GLY A 147 -3.19 9.50 -27.81
N LYS A 148 -3.36 8.18 -27.91
CA LYS A 148 -4.26 7.46 -26.99
C LYS A 148 -3.66 7.48 -25.58
N ALA A 149 -4.50 7.80 -24.58
CA ALA A 149 -4.13 7.67 -23.18
C ALA A 149 -3.64 6.24 -22.93
N LYS A 150 -2.39 6.11 -22.47
CA LYS A 150 -1.83 4.81 -22.13
C LYS A 150 -2.28 4.46 -20.72
N SER A 151 -3.02 3.37 -20.61
CA SER A 151 -3.34 2.72 -19.34
C SER A 151 -2.12 1.94 -18.83
N ALA A 152 -2.13 1.58 -17.55
CA ALA A 152 -1.15 0.62 -17.03
C ALA A 152 -1.16 -0.72 -17.81
N SER A 153 -2.26 -1.06 -18.48
CA SER A 153 -2.32 -2.19 -19.41
C SER A 153 -1.48 -1.99 -20.66
N ASP A 154 -1.49 -0.79 -21.23
CA ASP A 154 -0.75 -0.46 -22.47
C ASP A 154 0.75 -0.33 -22.22
N VAL A 155 1.15 0.13 -21.03
CA VAL A 155 2.57 0.36 -20.69
C VAL A 155 3.26 -0.94 -20.28
N PHE A 156 2.55 -1.85 -19.62
CA PHE A 156 3.14 -3.04 -18.98
C PHE A 156 2.60 -4.36 -19.53
N GLY A 157 1.87 -4.33 -20.65
CA GLY A 157 1.36 -5.54 -21.31
C GLY A 157 0.31 -6.29 -20.50
N LEU A 158 -0.56 -5.59 -19.74
CA LEU A 158 -1.62 -6.26 -18.98
C LEU A 158 -2.79 -6.74 -19.87
N GLU A 159 -2.75 -6.49 -21.19
CA GLU A 159 -3.64 -7.13 -22.17
C GLU A 159 -3.44 -8.64 -22.14
N GLY A 160 -4.49 -9.36 -21.74
CA GLY A 160 -4.46 -10.81 -21.60
C GLY A 160 -5.73 -11.28 -20.92
N SER A 161 -6.83 -11.29 -21.67
CA SER A 161 -7.88 -12.26 -21.41
C SER A 161 -7.37 -13.56 -22.02
N PHE A 162 -7.18 -14.61 -21.23
CA PHE A 162 -7.09 -15.97 -21.76
C PHE A 162 -8.35 -16.22 -22.59
N LYS A 163 -8.27 -16.01 -23.90
CA LYS A 163 -9.32 -16.28 -24.87
C LYS A 163 -8.65 -16.99 -26.03
N LYS A 164 -8.73 -18.32 -25.95
CA LYS A 164 -8.22 -19.37 -26.84
C LYS A 164 -6.74 -19.74 -26.67
N LEU A 165 -6.58 -21.01 -26.32
CA LEU A 165 -5.42 -21.83 -26.56
C LEU A 165 -5.65 -22.47 -27.93
N ASP A 166 -4.95 -22.03 -28.96
CA ASP A 166 -4.86 -22.81 -30.20
C ASP A 166 -3.72 -23.81 -29.99
N ILE A 167 -4.06 -25.10 -30.04
CA ILE A 167 -3.11 -26.22 -30.03
C ILE A 167 -2.97 -26.61 -31.50
N ASP A 168 -1.74 -26.53 -32.03
CA ASP A 168 -1.36 -27.21 -33.28
C ASP A 168 -1.29 -28.73 -33.08
#